data_AF-A0A5J9U1I4-F1
#
_entry.id   AF-A0A5J9U1I4-F1
#
_cell.length_a   1.000
_cell.length_b   1.000
_cell.length_c   1.000
_cell.angle_alpha   90.00
_cell.angle_beta   90.00
_cell.angle_gamma   90.00
#
_symmetry.space_group_name_H-M   'P 1'
#
loop_
_entity.id
_entity.type
_entity.pdbx_description
1 polymer ?
#
loop_
_entity_poly.entity_id
_entity_poly.type
_entity_poly.pdbx_seq_one_letter_code
_entity_poly.pdbx_strand_id
1 'polypeptide(L)'
;MGMLERCLMMPGAAHHQGNLSLDEYAERWSASHGGQAITSFQAFALSHKGKATSDVQYNPEDHPSAYSNPTAYRSLSSYSEVAKEVHGPDIDPSTHDVDGEVVMRVGGGKKHGRYYLGDSTLDMASTPTLSQIRARRTSDGPTIRSRPTTAHLATQALEVQLKNERKKWEELEARVAEQQR
;
A
#
# COMPACT_ATOMS: atom_id res chain seq x y z
N MET A 1 15.28 -26.35 9.11
CA MET A 1 14.50 -25.63 8.08
C MET A 1 15.22 -24.34 7.72
N GLY A 2 15.86 -24.34 6.56
CA GLY A 2 16.70 -23.24 6.08
C GLY A 2 15.89 -22.22 5.27
N MET A 3 16.52 -21.08 5.01
CA MET A 3 15.97 -19.91 4.30
C MET A 3 15.30 -20.25 2.94
N LEU A 4 15.59 -21.42 2.37
CA LEU A 4 15.07 -21.95 1.11
C LEU A 4 13.66 -22.57 1.19
N GLU A 5 13.20 -23.06 2.36
CA GLU A 5 11.86 -23.68 2.47
C GLU A 5 10.71 -22.66 2.66
N ARG A 6 11.01 -21.39 2.92
CA ARG A 6 10.01 -20.31 2.90
C ARG A 6 9.84 -19.64 1.52
N CYS A 7 10.69 -19.98 0.55
CA CYS A 7 10.51 -19.62 -0.86
C CYS A 7 9.51 -20.54 -1.58
N LEU A 8 8.98 -21.57 -0.91
CA LEU A 8 8.17 -22.65 -1.49
C LEU A 8 6.68 -22.32 -1.69
N MET A 9 6.27 -21.07 -1.51
CA MET A 9 4.96 -20.57 -1.96
C MET A 9 5.17 -19.23 -2.65
N MET A 10 5.58 -19.24 -3.91
CA MET A 10 5.75 -18.01 -4.69
C MET A 10 4.37 -17.38 -4.98
N PRO A 11 4.06 -16.18 -4.47
CA PRO A 11 3.06 -15.32 -5.10
C PRO A 11 3.71 -14.70 -6.35
N GLY A 12 2.92 -14.09 -7.24
CA GLY A 12 3.42 -13.44 -8.46
C GLY A 12 4.48 -12.35 -8.22
N ALA A 13 4.92 -11.70 -9.30
CA ALA A 13 5.93 -10.62 -9.22
C ALA A 13 5.62 -9.62 -8.09
N ALA A 14 6.63 -9.27 -7.28
CA ALA A 14 6.49 -8.39 -6.11
C ALA A 14 5.89 -7.01 -6.47
N HIS A 15 6.12 -6.59 -7.72
CA HIS A 15 5.39 -5.59 -8.48
C HIS A 15 5.57 -5.93 -9.97
N HIS A 16 4.63 -5.51 -10.81
CA HIS A 16 4.57 -5.74 -12.26
C HIS A 16 5.12 -4.55 -13.07
N GLN A 17 5.75 -3.59 -12.38
CA GLN A 17 6.41 -2.43 -12.97
C GLN A 17 7.63 -2.80 -13.83
N GLY A 18 8.34 -3.88 -13.48
CA GLY A 18 9.62 -4.22 -14.12
C GLY A 18 10.70 -3.17 -13.81
N ASN A 19 11.48 -2.78 -14.83
CA ASN A 19 12.52 -1.75 -14.69
C ASN A 19 12.00 -0.31 -14.86
N LEU A 20 10.69 -0.13 -15.07
CA LEU A 20 10.10 1.19 -15.28
C LEU A 20 10.16 2.01 -13.99
N SER A 21 10.13 3.34 -14.09
CA SER A 21 9.72 4.22 -13.00
C SER A 21 8.18 4.17 -12.81
N LEU A 22 7.65 4.77 -11.74
CA LEU A 22 6.20 4.80 -11.54
C LEU A 22 5.53 5.73 -12.54
N ASP A 23 6.20 6.82 -12.91
CA ASP A 23 5.74 7.74 -13.95
C ASP A 23 5.74 7.05 -15.32
N GLU A 24 6.80 6.31 -15.65
CA GLU A 24 6.86 5.51 -16.89
C GLU A 24 5.79 4.40 -16.91
N TYR A 25 5.49 3.80 -15.76
CA TYR A 25 4.39 2.86 -15.64
C TYR A 25 3.04 3.54 -15.91
N ALA A 26 2.83 4.75 -15.36
CA ALA A 26 1.61 5.52 -15.56
C ALA A 26 1.41 5.92 -17.03
N GLU A 27 2.46 6.41 -17.69
CA GLU A 27 2.45 6.72 -19.13
C GLU A 27 2.11 5.48 -19.96
N ARG A 28 2.73 4.35 -19.66
CA ARG A 28 2.48 3.10 -20.38
C ARG A 28 1.09 2.54 -20.14
N TRP A 29 0.56 2.68 -18.93
CA TRP A 29 -0.80 2.29 -18.60
C TRP A 29 -1.79 3.16 -19.37
N SER A 30 -1.59 4.48 -19.35
CA SER A 30 -2.39 5.45 -20.12
C SER A 30 -2.41 5.11 -21.62
N ALA A 31 -1.25 4.86 -22.22
CA ALA A 31 -1.15 4.47 -23.63
C ALA A 31 -1.91 3.18 -23.98
N SER A 32 -2.01 2.25 -23.02
CA SER A 32 -2.71 0.97 -23.21
C SER A 32 -4.22 1.06 -22.92
N HIS A 33 -4.67 2.11 -22.21
CA HIS A 33 -6.06 2.28 -21.75
C HIS A 33 -6.70 3.55 -22.35
N GLY A 34 -6.45 3.81 -23.64
CA GLY A 34 -7.13 4.88 -24.37
C GLY A 34 -6.69 6.30 -23.99
N GLY A 35 -5.51 6.47 -23.40
CA GLY A 35 -4.97 7.77 -23.00
C GLY A 35 -5.47 8.27 -21.64
N GLN A 36 -6.13 7.43 -20.85
CA GLN A 36 -6.58 7.82 -19.52
C GLN A 36 -5.39 8.09 -18.59
N ALA A 37 -5.28 9.32 -18.09
CA ALA A 37 -4.27 9.66 -17.10
C ALA A 37 -4.62 9.02 -15.74
N ILE A 38 -3.60 8.56 -15.04
CA ILE A 38 -3.70 8.06 -13.67
C ILE A 38 -2.73 8.82 -12.78
N THR A 39 -3.10 9.00 -11.52
CA THR A 39 -2.22 9.63 -10.53
C THR A 39 -1.09 8.69 -10.14
N SER A 40 0.00 9.23 -9.60
CA SER A 40 1.10 8.44 -9.04
C SER A 40 0.64 7.49 -7.92
N PHE A 41 -0.43 7.84 -7.19
CA PHE A 41 -1.06 6.95 -6.20
C PHE A 41 -1.72 5.74 -6.87
N GLN A 42 -2.53 5.99 -7.90
CA GLN A 42 -3.16 4.92 -8.69
C GLN A 42 -2.11 4.07 -9.42
N ALA A 43 -1.06 4.70 -9.98
CA ALA A 43 0.04 4.00 -10.63
C ALA A 43 0.77 3.05 -9.67
N PHE A 44 1.01 3.47 -8.42
CA PHE A 44 1.57 2.60 -7.38
C PHE A 44 0.64 1.41 -7.08
N ALA A 45 -0.66 1.64 -6.97
CA ALA A 45 -1.61 0.56 -6.74
C ALA A 45 -1.64 -0.43 -7.90
N LEU A 46 -1.81 0.06 -9.12
CA LEU A 46 -1.93 -0.72 -10.35
C LEU A 46 -0.65 -1.52 -10.65
N SER A 47 0.53 -0.94 -10.40
CA SER A 47 1.80 -1.64 -10.58
C SER A 47 1.95 -2.86 -9.67
N HIS A 48 1.21 -2.92 -8.56
CA HIS A 48 1.17 -4.10 -7.68
C HIS A 48 -0.01 -5.04 -7.99
N LYS A 49 -0.91 -4.68 -8.91
CA LYS A 49 -2.01 -5.54 -9.40
C LYS A 49 -1.63 -6.26 -10.70
N GLY A 50 -1.01 -5.56 -11.65
CA GLY A 50 -0.65 -6.15 -12.93
C GLY A 50 0.20 -5.25 -13.83
N LYS A 51 0.53 -5.77 -15.02
CA LYS A 51 1.31 -5.03 -16.01
C LYS A 51 0.51 -3.83 -16.52
N ALA A 52 1.20 -2.78 -16.95
CA ALA A 52 0.59 -1.59 -17.52
C ALA A 52 -0.32 -1.87 -18.75
N THR A 53 -0.08 -2.97 -19.45
CA THR A 53 -0.85 -3.39 -20.64
C THR A 53 -2.00 -4.34 -20.31
N SER A 54 -2.14 -4.77 -19.06
CA SER A 54 -3.24 -5.63 -18.61
C SER A 54 -4.46 -4.77 -18.27
N ASP A 55 -5.66 -5.31 -18.40
CA ASP A 55 -6.91 -4.65 -18.00
C ASP A 55 -7.02 -4.63 -16.46
N VAL A 56 -6.19 -3.80 -15.84
CA VAL A 56 -6.14 -3.59 -14.39
C VAL A 56 -6.66 -2.19 -14.08
N GLN A 57 -7.64 -2.14 -13.18
CA GLN A 57 -8.28 -0.90 -12.74
C GLN A 57 -8.11 -0.73 -11.23
N TYR A 58 -7.95 0.51 -10.80
CA TYR A 58 -7.88 0.85 -9.39
C TYR A 58 -9.29 0.85 -8.80
N ASN A 59 -9.46 0.22 -7.64
CA ASN A 59 -10.70 0.26 -6.89
C ASN A 59 -10.38 0.55 -5.41
N PRO A 60 -10.93 1.61 -4.80
CA PRO A 60 -10.70 1.91 -3.39
C PRO A 60 -11.19 0.79 -2.46
N GLU A 61 -12.18 -0.01 -2.89
CA GLU A 61 -12.75 -1.14 -2.13
C GLU A 61 -11.95 -2.44 -2.31
N ASP A 62 -10.80 -2.40 -2.99
CA ASP A 62 -9.95 -3.58 -3.16
C ASP A 62 -9.46 -4.12 -1.82
N HIS A 63 -9.67 -5.42 -1.59
CA HIS A 63 -9.08 -6.13 -0.46
C HIS A 63 -7.59 -6.45 -0.73
N PRO A 64 -6.73 -6.69 0.30
CA PRO A 64 -5.32 -7.02 0.09
C PRO A 64 -5.03 -8.17 -0.91
N SER A 65 -5.98 -9.08 -1.10
CA SER A 65 -5.90 -10.18 -2.09
C SER A 65 -5.93 -9.73 -3.55
N ALA A 66 -6.37 -8.50 -3.83
CA ALA A 66 -6.34 -7.91 -5.17
C ALA A 66 -4.91 -7.52 -5.61
N TYR A 67 -3.97 -7.48 -4.67
CA TYR A 67 -2.58 -7.10 -4.90
C TYR A 67 -1.68 -8.32 -4.84
N SER A 68 -0.68 -8.39 -5.74
CA SER A 68 0.31 -9.47 -5.75
C SER A 68 1.22 -9.44 -4.50
N ASN A 69 1.31 -8.27 -3.85
CA ASN A 69 2.10 -8.05 -2.66
C ASN A 69 1.25 -7.40 -1.55
N PRO A 70 1.04 -8.07 -0.40
CA PRO A 70 0.21 -7.55 0.69
C PRO A 70 0.78 -6.27 1.33
N THR A 71 2.07 -5.99 1.17
CA THR A 71 2.66 -4.73 1.66
C THR A 71 2.19 -3.51 0.88
N ALA A 72 1.82 -3.67 -0.40
CA ALA A 72 1.31 -2.58 -1.23
C ALA A 72 -0.02 -2.04 -0.69
N TYR A 73 -0.97 -2.94 -0.40
CA TYR A 73 -2.24 -2.59 0.23
C TYR A 73 -2.00 -1.84 1.54
N ARG A 74 -1.16 -2.37 2.43
CA ARG A 74 -0.84 -1.71 3.70
C ARG A 74 -0.27 -0.31 3.51
N SER A 75 0.63 -0.13 2.53
CA SER A 75 1.21 1.17 2.24
C SER A 75 0.15 2.17 1.73
N LEU A 76 -0.75 1.73 0.85
CA LEU A 76 -1.87 2.53 0.35
C LEU A 76 -2.86 2.89 1.45
N SER A 77 -3.28 1.95 2.30
CA SER A 77 -4.18 2.21 3.43
C SER A 77 -3.55 3.18 4.43
N SER A 78 -2.28 2.95 4.79
CA SER A 78 -1.56 3.81 5.74
C SER A 78 -1.41 5.24 5.19
N TYR A 79 -1.12 5.36 3.90
CA TYR A 79 -1.09 6.66 3.22
C TYR A 79 -2.44 7.35 3.24
N SER A 80 -3.51 6.61 2.90
CA SER A 80 -4.87 7.15 2.84
C SER A 80 -5.36 7.68 4.19
N GLU A 81 -5.06 6.96 5.27
CA GLU A 81 -5.40 7.41 6.63
C GLU A 81 -4.66 8.71 6.99
N VAL A 82 -3.35 8.80 6.72
CA VAL A 82 -2.57 10.01 7.04
C VAL A 82 -2.93 11.17 6.11
N ALA A 83 -3.24 10.90 4.84
CA ALA A 83 -3.73 11.92 3.92
C ALA A 83 -5.02 12.57 4.47
N LYS A 84 -5.92 11.76 5.03
CA LYS A 84 -7.14 12.26 5.70
C LYS A 84 -6.85 13.07 6.96
N GLU A 85 -5.85 12.68 7.74
CA GLU A 85 -5.42 13.48 8.90
C GLU A 85 -4.81 14.83 8.49
N VAL A 86 -4.11 14.90 7.35
CA VAL A 86 -3.41 16.10 6.87
C VAL A 86 -4.33 17.05 6.10
N HIS A 87 -5.13 16.52 5.19
CA HIS A 87 -5.94 17.28 4.23
C HIS A 87 -7.44 17.30 4.56
N GLY A 88 -7.89 16.47 5.51
CA GLY A 88 -9.28 16.35 5.93
C GLY A 88 -9.92 15.01 5.52
N PRO A 89 -11.01 14.60 6.19
CA PRO A 89 -11.60 13.26 6.05
C PRO A 89 -12.18 12.97 4.66
N ASP A 90 -12.56 14.01 3.92
CA ASP A 90 -13.23 13.93 2.62
C ASP A 90 -12.24 13.82 1.45
N ILE A 91 -10.93 13.87 1.70
CA ILE A 91 -9.94 13.72 0.64
C ILE A 91 -10.02 12.31 0.06
N ASP A 92 -10.13 12.23 -1.27
CA ASP A 92 -9.86 11.01 -2.01
C ASP A 92 -8.36 10.99 -2.38
N PRO A 93 -7.56 10.09 -1.78
CA PRO A 93 -6.13 9.97 -2.08
C PRO A 93 -5.86 9.54 -3.53
N SER A 94 -6.84 8.91 -4.19
CA SER A 94 -6.66 8.39 -5.55
C SER A 94 -6.78 9.46 -6.64
N THR A 95 -7.43 10.59 -6.34
CA THR A 95 -7.59 11.71 -7.28
C THR A 95 -6.42 12.69 -7.27
N HIS A 96 -5.42 12.47 -6.41
CA HIS A 96 -4.26 13.33 -6.26
C HIS A 96 -2.97 12.52 -6.45
N ASP A 97 -1.91 13.21 -6.87
CA ASP A 97 -0.59 12.64 -6.81
C ASP A 97 -0.13 12.42 -5.36
N VAL A 98 0.85 11.53 -5.22
CA VAL A 98 1.42 11.20 -3.92
C VAL A 98 2.05 12.46 -3.31
N ASP A 99 1.60 12.80 -2.12
CA ASP A 99 2.08 13.92 -1.32
C ASP A 99 3.31 13.49 -0.51
N GLY A 100 4.43 14.18 -0.75
CA GLY A 100 5.69 13.95 -0.06
C GLY A 100 5.60 14.15 1.45
N GLU A 101 4.81 15.11 1.95
CA GLU A 101 4.63 15.30 3.40
C GLU A 101 3.90 14.12 4.04
N VAL A 102 2.84 13.62 3.40
CA VAL A 102 2.08 12.45 3.85
C VAL A 102 2.99 11.22 3.86
N VAL A 103 3.76 10.99 2.78
CA VAL A 103 4.71 9.88 2.70
C VAL A 103 5.77 9.95 3.80
N MET A 104 6.28 11.14 4.09
CA MET A 104 7.27 11.35 5.15
C MET A 104 6.68 11.06 6.53
N ARG A 105 5.41 11.43 6.77
CA ARG A 105 4.70 11.14 8.03
C ARG A 105 4.41 9.65 8.19
N VAL A 106 3.94 8.97 7.14
CA VAL A 106 3.64 7.53 7.17
C VAL A 106 4.89 6.69 7.35
N GLY A 107 5.96 7.06 6.63
CA GLY A 107 7.23 6.34 6.61
C GLY A 107 8.16 6.63 7.79
N GLY A 108 7.82 7.60 8.64
CA GLY A 108 8.75 8.11 9.66
C GLY A 108 10.04 8.67 9.04
N GLY A 109 9.94 9.27 7.85
CA GLY A 109 11.06 9.73 7.03
C GLY A 109 11.57 8.72 6.00
N LYS A 110 12.69 9.06 5.35
CA LYS A 110 13.36 8.18 4.38
C LYS A 110 14.13 7.09 5.11
N LYS A 111 13.95 5.83 4.68
CA LYS A 111 14.76 4.70 5.17
C LYS A 111 15.76 4.31 4.09
N HIS A 112 17.06 4.34 4.41
CA HIS A 112 18.15 4.09 3.46
C HIS A 112 18.05 4.95 2.19
N GLY A 113 17.66 6.23 2.36
CA GLY A 113 17.48 7.16 1.25
C GLY A 113 16.16 7.03 0.48
N ARG A 114 15.31 6.04 0.79
CA ARG A 114 14.07 5.78 0.07
C ARG A 114 12.82 6.19 0.84
N TYR A 115 11.86 6.76 0.13
CA TYR A 115 10.51 7.03 0.59
C TYR A 115 9.72 5.73 0.87
N TYR A 116 8.65 5.86 1.63
CA TYR A 116 7.78 4.73 1.97
C TYR A 116 6.87 4.32 0.80
N LEU A 117 6.48 5.29 -0.03
CA LEU A 117 5.64 5.17 -1.22
C LEU A 117 6.11 6.23 -2.23
N GLY A 118 6.05 5.94 -3.53
CA GLY A 118 6.34 6.94 -4.57
C GLY A 118 7.80 7.41 -4.66
N ASP A 119 8.78 6.54 -4.40
CA ASP A 119 10.20 6.94 -4.28
C ASP A 119 10.77 7.67 -5.51
N SER A 120 10.28 7.35 -6.71
CA SER A 120 10.71 7.96 -7.97
C SER A 120 9.83 9.12 -8.45
N THR A 121 8.65 9.33 -7.85
CA THR A 121 7.68 10.35 -8.30
C THR A 121 7.74 11.63 -7.47
N LEU A 122 8.34 11.56 -6.28
CA LEU A 122 8.42 12.68 -5.35
C LEU A 122 9.63 13.56 -5.64
N ASP A 123 9.38 14.83 -5.94
CA ASP A 123 10.43 15.84 -6.03
C ASP A 123 11.01 16.13 -4.63
N MET A 124 12.32 15.91 -4.51
CA MET A 124 13.05 16.12 -3.26
C MET A 124 13.14 17.59 -2.84
N ALA A 125 13.06 18.53 -3.79
CA ALA A 125 13.16 19.96 -3.49
C ALA A 125 11.87 20.50 -2.85
N SER A 126 10.72 20.01 -3.31
CA SER A 126 9.40 20.40 -2.80
C SER A 126 8.94 19.56 -1.60
N THR A 127 9.48 18.36 -1.40
CA THR A 127 9.11 17.49 -0.27
C THR A 127 9.75 17.94 1.05
N PRO A 128 8.98 18.30 2.10
CA PRO A 128 9.54 18.69 3.38
C PRO A 128 10.24 17.52 4.07
N THR A 129 11.39 17.80 4.68
CA THR A 129 12.13 16.82 5.50
C THR A 129 11.38 16.50 6.79
N LEU A 130 11.67 15.35 7.39
CA LEU A 130 11.03 14.95 8.66
C LEU A 130 11.31 15.96 9.78
N SER A 131 12.50 16.54 9.79
CA SER A 131 12.88 17.58 10.75
C SER A 131 12.05 18.85 10.58
N GLN A 132 11.81 19.29 9.34
CA GLN A 132 10.93 20.44 9.05
C GLN A 132 9.48 20.16 9.46
N ILE A 133 8.97 18.95 9.19
CA ILE A 133 7.63 18.53 9.61
C ILE A 133 7.52 18.57 11.14
N ARG A 134 8.52 18.02 11.86
CA ARG A 134 8.56 18.04 13.33
C ARG A 134 8.62 19.46 13.89
N ALA A 135 9.40 20.34 13.27
CA ALA A 135 9.55 21.73 13.72
C ALA A 135 8.25 22.55 13.59
N ARG A 136 7.43 22.28 12.55
CA ARG A 136 6.14 22.96 12.34
C ARG A 136 4.98 22.32 13.12
N ARG A 137 5.15 21.10 13.64
CA ARG A 137 4.08 20.33 14.27
C ARG A 137 3.73 20.89 15.65
N THR A 138 2.45 21.17 15.86
CA THR A 138 1.84 21.42 17.17
C THR A 138 1.39 20.09 17.80
N SER A 139 1.08 20.07 19.10
CA SER A 139 0.66 18.85 19.81
C SER A 139 -0.53 18.14 19.14
N ASP A 140 -1.43 18.90 18.55
CA ASP A 140 -2.67 18.42 17.90
C ASP A 140 -2.50 18.17 16.40
N GLY A 141 -1.28 18.33 15.87
CA GLY A 141 -1.01 18.14 14.45
C GLY A 141 -1.03 16.66 14.03
N PRO A 142 -1.17 16.36 12.72
CA PRO A 142 -1.29 14.98 12.23
C PRO A 142 -0.10 14.10 12.66
N THR A 143 -0.32 12.81 12.85
CA THR A 143 0.68 11.94 13.51
C THR A 143 1.81 11.52 12.57
N ILE A 144 3.05 11.50 13.07
CA ILE A 144 4.17 10.84 12.38
C ILE A 144 4.17 9.38 12.82
N ARG A 145 3.93 8.47 11.89
CA ARG A 145 3.82 7.05 12.14
C ARG A 145 5.18 6.38 12.05
N SER A 146 5.36 5.35 12.87
CA SER A 146 6.54 4.49 12.79
C SER A 146 6.41 3.53 11.62
N ARG A 147 7.43 3.49 10.75
CA ARG A 147 7.47 2.52 9.66
C ARG A 147 7.40 1.10 10.22
N PRO A 148 6.49 0.24 9.73
CA PRO A 148 6.43 -1.14 10.15
C PRO A 148 7.74 -1.86 9.85
N THR A 149 8.26 -2.60 10.84
CA THR A 149 9.42 -3.47 10.65
C THR A 149 8.98 -4.81 10.04
N THR A 150 9.92 -5.55 9.46
CA THR A 150 9.65 -6.91 8.95
C THR A 150 9.09 -7.83 10.03
N ALA A 151 9.55 -7.69 11.28
CA ALA A 151 9.00 -8.41 12.41
C ALA A 151 7.52 -8.06 12.67
N HIS A 152 7.18 -6.76 12.69
CA HIS A 152 5.78 -6.31 12.81
C HIS A 152 4.89 -6.78 11.67
N LEU A 153 5.44 -6.90 10.46
CA LEU A 153 4.71 -7.45 9.31
C LEU A 153 4.42 -8.94 9.49
N ALA A 154 5.40 -9.71 9.98
CA ALA A 154 5.24 -11.14 10.22
C ALA A 154 4.22 -11.43 11.34
N THR A 155 4.26 -10.68 12.45
CA THR A 155 3.31 -10.86 13.55
C THR A 155 1.88 -10.56 13.12
N GLN A 156 1.67 -9.47 12.39
CA GLN A 156 0.35 -9.09 11.91
C GLN A 156 -0.21 -10.09 10.88
N ALA A 157 0.64 -10.66 10.00
CA ALA A 157 0.22 -11.69 9.07
C ALA A 157 -0.26 -12.97 9.80
N LEU A 158 0.44 -13.37 10.87
CA LEU A 158 0.03 -14.49 11.71
C LEU A 158 -1.31 -14.21 12.42
N GLU A 159 -1.51 -13.00 12.93
CA GLU A 159 -2.78 -12.59 13.55
C GLU A 159 -3.96 -12.69 12.57
N VAL A 160 -3.77 -12.26 11.32
CA VAL A 160 -4.80 -12.36 10.28
C VAL A 160 -5.08 -13.84 9.94
N GLN A 161 -4.05 -14.67 9.84
CA GLN A 161 -4.23 -16.12 9.62
C GLN A 161 -5.05 -16.76 10.74
N LEU A 162 -4.72 -16.48 12.00
CA LEU A 162 -5.45 -17.01 13.16
C LEU A 162 -6.92 -16.58 13.17
N LYS A 163 -7.21 -15.31 12.82
CA LYS A 163 -8.60 -14.82 12.70
C LYS A 163 -9.37 -15.53 11.59
N ASN A 164 -8.74 -15.75 10.44
CA ASN A 164 -9.35 -16.44 9.32
C ASN A 164 -9.63 -17.91 9.64
N GLU A 165 -8.69 -18.59 10.30
CA GLU A 165 -8.89 -19.96 10.77
C GLU A 165 -10.03 -20.04 11.77
N ARG A 166 -10.07 -19.13 12.75
CA ARG A 166 -11.17 -19.05 13.71
C ARG A 166 -12.52 -18.86 13.02
N LYS A 167 -12.61 -17.94 12.04
CA LYS A 167 -13.84 -17.72 11.27
C LYS A 167 -14.27 -18.96 10.49
N LYS A 168 -13.32 -19.67 9.87
CA LYS A 168 -13.61 -20.95 9.17
C LYS A 168 -14.14 -22.01 10.14
N TRP A 169 -13.58 -22.08 11.35
CA TRP A 169 -14.09 -22.98 12.39
C TRP A 169 -15.52 -22.62 12.79
N GLU A 170 -15.81 -21.35 13.03
CA GLU A 170 -17.16 -20.85 13.34
C GLU A 170 -18.16 -21.16 12.20
N GLU A 171 -17.75 -20.99 10.93
CA GLU A 171 -18.58 -21.32 9.76
C GLU A 171 -18.82 -22.84 9.62
N LEU A 172 -17.80 -23.67 9.89
CA LEU A 172 -17.94 -25.12 9.89
C LEU A 172 -18.85 -25.59 11.02
N GLU A 173 -18.71 -25.02 12.21
CA GLU A 173 -19.56 -25.31 13.36
C GLU A 173 -21.02 -24.93 13.07
N ALA A 174 -21.27 -23.76 12.46
CA ALA A 174 -22.59 -23.36 12.02
C ALA A 174 -23.19 -24.31 10.97
N ARG A 175 -22.39 -24.77 10.00
CA ARG A 175 -22.82 -25.76 9.00
C ARG A 175 -23.15 -27.13 9.61
N VAL A 176 -22.35 -27.59 10.55
CA VAL A 176 -22.60 -28.85 11.27
C VAL A 176 -23.87 -28.74 12.12
N ALA A 177 -24.07 -27.61 12.80
CA ALA A 177 -25.29 -27.35 13.58
C ALA A 177 -26.55 -27.26 12.70
N GLU A 178 -26.44 -26.74 11.49
CA GLU A 178 -27.54 -26.67 10.52
C GLU A 178 -27.88 -28.04 9.93
N GLN A 179 -26.89 -28.92 9.69
CA GLN A 179 -27.13 -30.31 9.25
C GLN A 179 -27.72 -31.22 10.32
N GLN A 180 -27.63 -30.83 11.60
CA GLN A 180 -28.16 -31.58 12.74
C GLN A 180 -29.57 -31.13 13.17
N ARG A 181 -30.17 -30.16 12.47
CA ARG A 181 -31.58 -29.75 12.62
C ARG A 181 -32.46 -30.42 11.58
#